data_AF-A0A848UBG5-F1
#
_entry.id   AF-A0A848UBG5-F1
#
_cell.length_a   1.000
_cell.length_b   1.000
_cell.length_c   1.000
_cell.angle_alpha   90.00
_cell.angle_beta   90.00
_cell.angle_gamma   90.00
#
_symmetry.space_group_name_H-M   'P 1'
#
loop_
_entity.id
_entity.type
_entity.pdbx_description
1 polymer ?
#
loop_
_entity_poly.entity_id
_entity_poly.type
_entity_poly.pdbx_seq_one_letter_code
_entity_poly.pdbx_strand_id
1 'polypeptide(L)'
;ALAMADLDHFKHLNDTYGHDTGDRALRLFSQVVKDALRDSDIVSRHGGEEFVIILPHADVTSAAPVLHRIRSMLAEAIGAAQVPSFTVSIGLVDSTWSNDLLSLLRSADRALLEAKQQGRDRVIIDHTDGVADGGGSTTEPTEAIMTQSPTTATESAAPPELPAPSAGSSVWS
;
A
#
# COMPACT_ATOMS: atom_id res chain seq x y z
N ALA A 1 -13.88 0.89 9.53
CA ALA A 1 -13.09 0.02 8.62
C ALA A 1 -12.40 0.87 7.56
N LEU A 2 -11.26 0.41 7.05
CA LEU A 2 -10.51 1.05 5.97
C LEU A 2 -10.22 0.03 4.87
N ALA A 3 -10.27 0.45 3.61
CA ALA A 3 -9.94 -0.39 2.47
C ALA A 3 -9.04 0.32 1.46
N MET A 4 -8.15 -0.46 0.85
CA MET A 4 -7.35 -0.09 -0.32
C MET A 4 -7.90 -0.85 -1.52
N ALA A 5 -8.17 -0.16 -2.62
CA ALA A 5 -8.67 -0.74 -3.86
C ALA A 5 -7.78 -0.36 -5.03
N ASP A 6 -7.56 -1.28 -5.96
CA ASP A 6 -6.72 -1.08 -7.15
C ASP A 6 -7.34 -1.75 -8.37
N LEU A 7 -7.38 -1.02 -9.48
CA LEU A 7 -7.92 -1.53 -10.74
C LEU A 7 -6.98 -2.55 -11.36
N ASP A 8 -7.48 -3.77 -11.51
CA ASP A 8 -6.69 -4.89 -11.99
C ASP A 8 -6.26 -4.69 -13.45
N HIS A 9 -4.98 -4.90 -13.71
CA HIS A 9 -4.39 -4.82 -15.04
C HIS A 9 -4.60 -3.46 -15.73
N PHE A 10 -4.72 -2.37 -14.98
CA PHE A 10 -4.98 -1.03 -15.55
C PHE A 10 -3.90 -0.56 -16.53
N LYS A 11 -2.62 -0.87 -16.27
CA LYS A 11 -1.55 -0.65 -17.25
C LYS A 11 -1.82 -1.37 -18.58
N HIS A 12 -2.23 -2.64 -18.53
CA HIS A 12 -2.55 -3.40 -19.75
C HIS A 12 -3.76 -2.83 -20.48
N LEU A 13 -4.78 -2.37 -19.74
CA LEU A 13 -5.92 -1.65 -20.31
C LEU A 13 -5.46 -0.40 -21.08
N ASN A 14 -4.58 0.41 -20.50
CA ASN A 14 -4.00 1.59 -21.16
C ASN A 14 -3.15 1.23 -22.37
N ASP A 15 -2.25 0.26 -22.21
CA ASP A 15 -1.32 -0.13 -23.26
C ASP A 15 -2.07 -0.75 -24.47
N THR A 16 -3.24 -1.35 -24.25
CA THR A 16 -4.06 -1.99 -25.30
C THR A 16 -5.07 -1.04 -25.95
N TYR A 17 -5.73 -0.17 -25.15
CA TYR A 17 -6.87 0.63 -25.61
C TYR A 17 -6.65 2.15 -25.53
N GLY A 18 -5.44 2.58 -25.15
CA GLY A 18 -5.06 3.98 -25.01
C GLY A 18 -5.48 4.61 -23.68
N HIS A 19 -4.80 5.69 -23.30
CA HIS A 19 -5.02 6.41 -22.05
C HIS A 19 -6.44 6.96 -21.89
N ASP A 20 -7.10 7.38 -22.98
CA ASP A 20 -8.49 7.83 -22.95
C ASP A 20 -9.44 6.76 -22.40
N THR A 21 -9.12 5.48 -22.66
CA THR A 21 -9.90 4.35 -22.16
C THR A 21 -9.63 4.11 -20.67
N GLY A 22 -8.38 4.22 -20.21
CA GLY A 22 -8.08 4.18 -18.77
C GLY A 22 -8.75 5.32 -18.01
N ASP A 23 -8.78 6.51 -18.59
CA ASP A 23 -9.47 7.68 -18.07
C ASP A 23 -10.98 7.43 -17.89
N ARG A 24 -11.62 6.77 -18.89
CA ARG A 24 -13.02 6.35 -18.77
C ARG A 24 -13.21 5.29 -17.68
N ALA A 25 -12.31 4.31 -17.58
CA ALA A 25 -12.36 3.28 -16.53
C ALA A 25 -12.26 3.88 -15.12
N LEU A 26 -11.36 4.84 -14.90
CA LEU A 26 -11.22 5.54 -13.63
C LEU A 26 -12.47 6.35 -13.27
N ARG A 27 -13.06 7.07 -14.23
CA ARG A 27 -14.31 7.81 -14.03
C ARG A 27 -15.47 6.89 -13.71
N LEU A 28 -15.58 5.77 -14.44
CA LEU A 28 -16.60 4.76 -14.22
C LEU A 28 -16.49 4.15 -12.82
N PHE A 29 -15.29 3.71 -12.42
CA PHE A 29 -15.07 3.16 -11.09
C PHE A 29 -15.36 4.20 -10.00
N SER A 30 -14.93 5.45 -10.18
CA SER A 30 -15.22 6.53 -9.24
C SER A 30 -16.72 6.75 -9.04
N GLN A 31 -17.50 6.66 -10.12
CA GLN A 31 -18.96 6.78 -10.06
C GLN A 31 -19.59 5.58 -9.34
N VAL A 32 -19.18 4.37 -9.69
CA VAL A 32 -19.65 3.13 -9.05
C VAL A 32 -19.40 3.14 -7.55
N VAL A 33 -18.20 3.56 -7.12
CA VAL A 33 -17.89 3.65 -5.68
C VAL A 33 -18.79 4.69 -5.01
N LYS A 34 -18.95 5.89 -5.59
CA LYS A 34 -19.82 6.93 -5.03
C LYS A 34 -21.27 6.47 -4.88
N ASP A 35 -21.81 5.76 -5.88
CA ASP A 35 -23.19 5.27 -5.85
C ASP A 35 -23.39 4.13 -4.86
N ALA A 36 -22.33 3.39 -4.54
CA ALA A 36 -22.36 2.29 -3.57
C ALA A 36 -22.14 2.76 -2.11
N LEU A 37 -21.58 3.95 -1.90
CA LEU A 37 -21.22 4.48 -0.60
C LEU A 37 -22.35 5.36 0.00
N ARG A 38 -22.37 5.47 1.33
CA ARG A 38 -23.24 6.42 2.04
C ARG A 38 -22.60 7.80 2.06
N ASP A 39 -23.39 8.84 2.35
CA ASP A 39 -22.89 10.22 2.48
C ASP A 39 -21.78 10.38 3.54
N SER A 40 -21.78 9.54 4.57
CA SER A 40 -20.75 9.54 5.62
C SER A 40 -19.46 8.83 5.22
N ASP A 41 -19.51 7.97 4.20
CA ASP A 41 -18.35 7.19 3.77
C ASP A 41 -17.45 8.05 2.88
N ILE A 42 -16.15 7.77 2.90
CA ILE A 42 -15.16 8.58 2.20
C ILE A 42 -14.46 7.71 1.17
N VAL A 43 -14.38 8.21 -0.06
CA VAL A 43 -13.50 7.65 -1.09
C VAL A 43 -12.52 8.72 -1.56
N SER A 44 -11.26 8.36 -1.65
CA SER A 44 -10.21 9.18 -2.23
C SER A 44 -9.40 8.39 -3.23
N ARG A 45 -8.93 9.03 -4.30
CA ARG A 45 -7.95 8.45 -5.21
C ARG A 45 -6.56 8.71 -4.63
N HIS A 46 -5.89 7.66 -4.19
CA HIS A 46 -4.57 7.73 -3.56
C HIS A 46 -3.43 7.82 -4.58
N GLY A 47 -3.58 7.09 -5.70
CA GLY A 47 -2.57 6.98 -6.74
C GLY A 47 -3.14 7.01 -8.16
N GLY A 48 -2.40 6.45 -9.11
CA GLY A 48 -2.81 6.36 -10.51
C GLY A 48 -4.09 5.53 -10.68
N GLU A 49 -4.11 4.32 -10.15
CA GLU A 49 -5.24 3.38 -10.25
C GLU A 49 -5.75 2.92 -8.87
N GLU A 50 -5.25 3.55 -7.82
CA GLU A 50 -5.45 3.18 -6.43
C GLU A 50 -6.41 4.13 -5.71
N PHE A 51 -7.28 3.56 -4.90
CA PHE A 51 -8.30 4.25 -4.13
C PHE A 51 -8.27 3.82 -2.67
N VAL A 52 -8.46 4.79 -1.77
CA VAL A 52 -8.69 4.55 -0.34
C VAL A 52 -10.18 4.76 -0.08
N ILE A 53 -10.79 3.79 0.59
CA ILE A 53 -12.19 3.84 1.03
C ILE A 53 -12.22 3.75 2.55
N ILE A 54 -12.86 4.71 3.21
CA ILE A 54 -13.06 4.73 4.66
C ILE A 54 -14.55 4.58 4.90
N LEU A 55 -14.91 3.60 5.73
CA LEU A 55 -16.30 3.35 6.14
C LEU A 55 -16.38 3.60 7.66
N PRO A 56 -16.74 4.84 8.07
CA PRO A 56 -16.92 5.17 9.47
C PRO A 56 -18.01 4.30 10.11
N HIS A 57 -17.83 3.96 11.38
CA HIS A 57 -18.80 3.16 12.14
C HIS A 57 -19.10 1.78 11.55
N ALA A 58 -18.25 1.27 10.66
CA ALA A 58 -18.31 -0.08 10.12
C ALA A 58 -17.11 -0.90 10.60
N ASP A 59 -17.36 -2.15 10.99
CA ASP A 59 -16.35 -3.20 11.14
C ASP A 59 -16.12 -3.93 9.81
N VAL A 60 -15.18 -4.87 9.76
CA VAL A 60 -14.94 -5.66 8.55
C VAL A 60 -16.15 -6.48 8.10
N THR A 61 -16.98 -6.95 9.03
CA THR A 61 -18.18 -7.75 8.75
C THR A 61 -19.26 -6.94 8.02
N SER A 62 -19.46 -5.68 8.40
CA SER A 62 -20.41 -4.77 7.76
C SER A 62 -19.83 -4.07 6.53
N ALA A 63 -18.51 -3.87 6.46
CA ALA A 63 -17.84 -3.25 5.32
C ALA A 63 -17.70 -4.20 4.12
N ALA A 64 -17.36 -5.48 4.34
CA ALA A 64 -17.11 -6.43 3.25
C ALA A 64 -18.27 -6.54 2.24
N PRO A 65 -19.56 -6.63 2.65
CA PRO A 65 -20.68 -6.65 1.72
C PRO A 65 -20.76 -5.41 0.82
N VAL A 66 -20.40 -4.22 1.33
CA VAL A 66 -20.38 -2.98 0.53
C VAL A 66 -19.29 -3.06 -0.54
N LEU A 67 -18.11 -3.58 -0.19
CA LEU A 67 -16.99 -3.74 -1.13
C LEU A 67 -17.28 -4.82 -2.19
N HIS A 68 -17.95 -5.92 -1.82
CA HIS A 68 -18.45 -6.90 -2.78
C HIS A 68 -19.49 -6.29 -3.72
N ARG A 69 -20.40 -5.46 -3.20
CA ARG A 69 -21.38 -4.74 -4.01
C ARG A 69 -20.71 -3.80 -5.01
N ILE A 70 -19.67 -3.06 -4.62
CA ILE A 70 -18.88 -2.22 -5.53
C ILE A 70 -18.35 -3.06 -6.71
N ARG A 71 -17.79 -4.24 -6.43
CA ARG A 71 -17.29 -5.14 -7.48
C ARG A 71 -18.39 -5.59 -8.44
N SER A 72 -19.54 -6.01 -7.92
CA SER A 72 -20.69 -6.42 -8.75
C SER A 72 -21.22 -5.25 -9.59
N MET A 73 -21.40 -4.07 -8.99
CA MET A 73 -21.85 -2.87 -9.69
C MET A 73 -20.85 -2.44 -10.77
N LEU A 74 -19.54 -2.61 -10.54
CA LEU A 74 -18.52 -2.31 -11.54
C LEU A 74 -18.67 -3.21 -12.78
N ALA A 75 -18.85 -4.51 -12.58
CA ALA A 75 -19.04 -5.46 -13.68
C ALA A 75 -20.29 -5.10 -14.52
N GLU A 76 -21.39 -4.72 -13.88
CA GLU A 76 -22.61 -4.27 -14.57
C GLU A 76 -22.38 -2.94 -15.32
N ALA A 77 -21.76 -1.97 -14.66
CA ALA A 77 -21.52 -0.65 -15.22
C ALA A 77 -20.57 -0.68 -16.43
N ILE A 78 -19.58 -1.58 -16.44
CA ILE A 78 -18.68 -1.80 -17.58
C ILE A 78 -19.47 -2.23 -18.82
N GLY A 79 -20.38 -3.19 -18.67
CA GLY A 79 -21.23 -3.67 -19.76
C GLY A 79 -22.12 -2.57 -20.32
N ALA A 80 -22.72 -1.76 -19.44
CA ALA A 80 -23.57 -0.63 -19.83
C ALA A 80 -22.79 0.50 -20.52
N ALA A 81 -21.58 0.80 -20.04
CA ALA A 81 -20.74 1.89 -20.55
C ALA A 81 -19.90 1.52 -21.78
N GLN A 82 -19.97 0.26 -22.24
CA GLN A 82 -19.17 -0.26 -23.37
C GLN A 82 -17.67 0.00 -23.22
N VAL A 83 -17.16 -0.05 -21.98
CA VAL A 83 -15.73 0.04 -21.68
C VAL A 83 -15.15 -1.39 -21.74
N PRO A 84 -13.89 -1.60 -22.17
CA PRO A 84 -13.29 -2.92 -22.10
C PRO A 84 -13.31 -3.46 -20.67
N SER A 85 -13.44 -4.79 -20.53
CA SER A 85 -13.58 -5.42 -19.22
C SER A 85 -12.34 -5.20 -18.35
N PHE A 86 -12.56 -4.81 -17.10
CA PHE A 86 -11.56 -4.76 -16.03
C PHE A 86 -12.22 -5.09 -14.69
N THR A 87 -11.42 -5.41 -13.69
CA THR A 87 -11.88 -5.74 -12.33
C THR A 87 -11.16 -4.88 -11.30
N VAL A 88 -11.50 -5.05 -10.03
CA VAL A 88 -10.85 -4.37 -8.91
C VAL A 88 -10.54 -5.37 -7.81
N SER A 89 -9.30 -5.32 -7.31
CA SER A 89 -8.88 -6.02 -6.11
C SER A 89 -8.95 -5.07 -4.91
N ILE A 90 -9.37 -5.59 -3.75
CA ILE A 90 -9.61 -4.77 -2.56
C ILE A 90 -9.02 -5.46 -1.32
N GLY A 91 -8.19 -4.75 -0.58
CA GLY A 91 -7.74 -5.12 0.77
C GLY A 91 -8.52 -4.35 1.83
N LEU A 92 -9.06 -5.05 2.83
CA LEU A 92 -9.91 -4.51 3.88
C LEU A 92 -9.29 -4.79 5.26
N VAL A 93 -9.39 -3.83 6.16
CA VAL A 93 -8.86 -3.89 7.53
C VAL A 93 -9.86 -3.28 8.52
N ASP A 94 -9.91 -3.85 9.72
CA ASP A 94 -10.67 -3.23 10.81
C ASP A 94 -9.90 -2.04 11.40
N SER A 95 -10.59 -0.92 11.56
CA SER A 95 -10.03 0.27 12.19
C SER A 95 -9.69 0.06 13.67
N THR A 96 -10.23 -0.97 14.34
CA THR A 96 -9.91 -1.25 15.74
C THR A 96 -8.54 -1.90 15.93
N TRP A 97 -7.87 -2.37 14.87
CA TRP A 97 -6.60 -3.08 15.00
C TRP A 97 -5.39 -2.16 15.17
N SER A 98 -5.53 -0.86 14.88
CA SER A 98 -4.51 0.14 15.18
C SER A 98 -5.12 1.54 15.28
N ASN A 99 -4.56 2.36 16.18
CA ASN A 99 -4.89 3.78 16.28
C ASN A 99 -4.05 4.65 15.32
N ASP A 100 -3.08 4.05 14.64
CA ASP A 100 -2.22 4.72 13.66
C ASP A 100 -2.73 4.45 12.24
N LEU A 101 -3.06 5.53 11.52
CA LEU A 101 -3.55 5.48 10.15
C LEU A 101 -2.54 4.85 9.20
N LEU A 102 -1.24 5.11 9.38
CA LEU A 102 -0.20 4.54 8.51
C LEU A 102 -0.13 3.02 8.66
N SER A 103 -0.26 2.51 9.88
CA SER A 103 -0.35 1.08 10.16
C SER A 103 -1.58 0.44 9.52
N LEU A 104 -2.77 1.07 9.63
CA LEU A 104 -3.98 0.58 8.97
C LEU A 104 -3.83 0.53 7.44
N LEU A 105 -3.24 1.57 6.84
CA LEU A 105 -2.98 1.61 5.40
C LEU A 105 -2.03 0.48 4.96
N ARG A 106 -0.97 0.20 5.72
CA ARG A 106 -0.06 -0.92 5.43
C ARG A 106 -0.75 -2.28 5.52
N SER A 107 -1.63 -2.46 6.51
CA SER A 107 -2.46 -3.67 6.62
C SER A 107 -3.40 -3.83 5.42
N ALA A 108 -4.08 -2.76 5.02
CA ALA A 108 -4.95 -2.75 3.85
C ALA A 108 -4.17 -3.06 2.56
N ASP A 109 -2.99 -2.47 2.39
CA ASP A 109 -2.11 -2.68 1.24
C ASP A 109 -1.63 -4.14 1.16
N ARG A 110 -1.26 -4.74 2.30
CA ARG A 110 -0.90 -6.16 2.34
C ARG A 110 -2.07 -7.06 1.94
N ALA A 111 -3.27 -6.80 2.45
CA ALA A 111 -4.47 -7.54 2.04
C ALA A 111 -4.78 -7.34 0.55
N LEU A 112 -4.56 -6.14 0.01
CA LEU A 112 -4.71 -5.86 -1.42
C LEU A 112 -3.69 -6.64 -2.25
N LEU A 113 -2.44 -6.70 -1.82
CA LEU A 113 -1.40 -7.49 -2.47
C LEU A 113 -1.78 -8.98 -2.46
N GLU A 114 -2.28 -9.50 -1.34
CA GLU A 114 -2.79 -10.88 -1.26
C GLU A 114 -3.97 -11.10 -2.22
N ALA A 115 -4.91 -10.15 -2.32
CA ALA A 115 -6.01 -10.21 -3.28
C ALA A 115 -5.48 -10.36 -4.72
N LYS A 116 -4.45 -9.59 -5.09
CA LYS A 116 -3.81 -9.68 -6.41
C LYS A 116 -3.09 -11.02 -6.62
N GLN A 117 -2.43 -11.55 -5.59
CA GLN A 117 -1.71 -12.83 -5.64
C GLN A 117 -2.66 -14.04 -5.75
N GLN A 118 -3.81 -13.98 -5.10
CA GLN A 118 -4.81 -15.05 -5.16
C GLN A 118 -5.64 -15.06 -6.46
N GLY A 119 -5.30 -14.22 -7.44
CA GLY A 119 -5.95 -14.21 -8.75
C GLY A 119 -6.87 -13.01 -8.99
N ARG A 120 -6.72 -11.93 -8.20
CA ARG A 120 -7.42 -10.64 -8.40
C ARG A 120 -8.93 -10.75 -8.26
N ASP A 121 -9.63 -9.64 -8.57
CA ASP A 121 -11.08 -9.52 -8.53
C ASP A 121 -11.66 -10.13 -7.23
N ARG A 122 -11.23 -9.59 -6.08
CA ARG A 122 -11.66 -10.06 -4.77
C ARG A 122 -11.47 -9.04 -3.68
N VAL A 123 -12.16 -9.29 -2.57
CA VAL A 123 -11.92 -8.62 -1.30
C VAL A 123 -11.15 -9.60 -0.42
N ILE A 124 -10.01 -9.17 0.12
CA ILE A 124 -9.29 -9.88 1.19
C ILE A 124 -9.33 -9.02 2.44
N ILE A 125 -9.62 -9.66 3.57
CA ILE A 125 -9.54 -9.02 4.88
C ILE A 125 -8.17 -9.39 5.46
N ASP A 126 -7.37 -8.41 5.85
CA ASP A 126 -6.16 -8.71 6.64
C ASP A 126 -6.62 -9.33 7.96
N HIS A 127 -6.17 -10.52 8.34
CA HIS A 127 -6.54 -11.13 9.63
C HIS A 127 -5.43 -11.05 10.66
N THR A 128 -4.39 -10.27 10.36
CA THR A 128 -3.29 -10.13 11.29
C THR A 128 -3.75 -9.22 12.41
N ASP A 129 -4.22 -9.83 13.50
CA ASP A 129 -4.44 -9.17 14.78
C ASP A 129 -3.26 -8.24 15.04
N GLY A 130 -3.55 -6.99 15.42
CA GLY A 130 -2.57 -5.96 15.67
C GLY A 130 -1.53 -6.39 16.69
N VAL A 131 -0.51 -7.13 16.26
CA VAL A 131 0.75 -7.24 16.97
C VAL A 131 1.45 -5.93 16.65
N ALA A 132 1.21 -4.97 17.56
CA ALA A 132 2.10 -3.86 17.75
C ALA A 132 3.53 -4.40 17.74
N ASP A 133 4.35 -3.80 16.89
CA ASP A 133 5.79 -3.96 16.79
C ASP A 133 6.40 -4.29 18.16
N GLY A 134 6.77 -5.57 18.33
CA GLY A 134 7.50 -6.06 19.47
C GLY A 134 8.96 -5.63 19.34
N GLY A 135 9.23 -4.36 19.61
CA GLY A 135 10.55 -3.86 20.01
C GLY A 135 10.97 -4.51 21.32
N GLY A 136 11.37 -5.78 21.27
CA GLY A 136 11.92 -6.56 22.36
C GLY A 136 13.43 -6.65 22.25
N SER A 137 14.12 -5.66 22.82
CA SER A 137 15.49 -5.79 23.29
C SER A 137 15.60 -7.09 24.10
N THR A 138 16.18 -8.14 23.49
CA THR A 138 16.58 -9.32 24.24
C THR A 138 18.01 -9.10 24.69
N THR A 139 18.08 -8.48 25.86
CA THR A 139 19.07 -8.68 26.93
C THR A 139 20.18 -9.69 26.64
N GLU A 140 21.41 -9.20 26.73
CA GLU A 140 22.63 -10.00 26.86
C GLU A 140 22.49 -11.10 27.92
N PRO A 141 23.13 -12.27 27.72
CA PRO A 141 23.37 -13.21 28.80
C PRO A 141 24.51 -12.66 29.67
N THR A 142 24.19 -12.29 30.92
CA THR A 142 25.18 -11.96 31.94
C THR A 142 25.70 -13.22 32.62
N GLU A 143 27.01 -13.20 32.91
CA GLU A 143 27.84 -14.03 33.81
C GLU A 143 28.52 -15.31 33.29
N ALA A 144 29.84 -15.23 33.09
CA ALA A 144 30.82 -15.87 33.99
C ALA A 144 32.29 -15.43 33.74
N ILE A 145 32.75 -14.46 34.55
CA ILE A 145 33.95 -14.44 35.42
C ILE A 145 35.37 -14.83 34.87
N MET A 146 36.33 -13.89 35.09
CA MET A 146 37.79 -14.05 35.33
C MET A 146 38.69 -14.42 34.11
N THR A 147 39.84 -13.80 33.81
CA THR A 147 40.93 -13.23 34.62
C THR A 147 41.93 -12.34 33.79
N GLN A 148 42.54 -11.31 34.43
CA GLN A 148 43.88 -10.67 34.25
C GLN A 148 44.23 -9.75 33.05
N SER A 149 44.64 -8.51 33.38
CA SER A 149 45.44 -7.54 32.60
C SER A 149 46.97 -7.79 32.79
N PRO A 150 47.93 -6.95 32.31
CA PRO A 150 47.90 -5.84 31.34
C PRO A 150 49.05 -5.89 30.29
N THR A 151 49.12 -4.93 29.33
CA THR A 151 50.32 -4.13 28.94
C THR A 151 50.16 -3.42 27.59
N THR A 152 50.13 -2.08 27.65
CA THR A 152 50.80 -1.05 26.83
C THR A 152 51.18 -1.32 25.36
N ALA A 153 50.71 -0.48 24.42
CA ALA A 153 51.55 0.36 23.55
C ALA A 153 50.74 1.22 22.55
N THR A 154 51.26 2.42 22.33
CA THR A 154 50.86 3.54 21.47
C THR A 154 51.24 3.35 20.00
N GLU A 155 50.38 3.75 19.04
CA GLU A 155 50.70 4.39 17.72
C GLU A 155 49.39 4.54 16.91
N SER A 156 48.85 5.70 16.52
CA SER A 156 49.34 6.91 15.81
C SER A 156 49.50 6.77 14.28
N ALA A 157 48.38 7.01 13.58
CA ALA A 157 48.19 7.84 12.36
C ALA A 157 48.72 7.46 10.94
N ALA A 158 47.73 7.35 10.02
CA ALA A 158 47.65 7.85 8.61
C ALA A 158 48.48 7.17 7.47
N PRO A 159 48.22 7.48 6.15
CA PRO A 159 46.99 7.57 5.33
C PRO A 159 47.11 6.68 4.03
N PRO A 160 46.35 6.87 2.92
CA PRO A 160 46.76 7.85 1.89
C PRO A 160 45.63 8.57 1.09
N GLU A 161 46.06 9.70 0.51
CA GLU A 161 45.43 10.54 -0.52
C GLU A 161 44.95 9.79 -1.77
N LEU A 162 43.89 10.32 -2.40
CA LEU A 162 43.59 10.12 -3.81
C LEU A 162 43.49 11.50 -4.52
N PRO A 163 43.98 11.61 -5.78
CA PRO A 163 44.19 12.89 -6.45
C PRO A 163 42.95 13.42 -7.18
N ALA A 164 42.91 14.74 -7.32
CA ALA A 164 42.00 15.49 -8.19
C ALA A 164 42.38 15.37 -9.68
N PRO A 165 41.42 15.62 -10.59
CA PRO A 165 41.75 16.37 -11.79
C PRO A 165 40.90 17.64 -11.97
N SER A 166 41.56 18.62 -12.59
CA SER A 166 41.14 20.00 -12.85
C SER A 166 40.26 20.19 -14.10
N ALA A 167 39.38 21.18 -13.99
CA ALA A 167 38.99 22.21 -14.97
C ALA A 167 38.23 21.81 -16.26
N GLY A 168 37.10 22.49 -16.46
CA GLY A 168 36.41 22.62 -17.75
C GLY A 168 35.14 23.46 -17.65
N SER A 169 35.25 24.75 -17.96
CA SER A 169 34.16 25.71 -18.10
C SER A 169 33.05 25.26 -19.05
N SER A 170 31.80 25.70 -18.82
CA SER A 170 31.04 26.52 -19.79
C SER A 170 29.64 26.87 -19.26
N VAL A 171 29.39 28.18 -19.27
CA VAL A 171 28.11 28.88 -19.16
C VAL A 171 27.35 28.72 -20.49
N TRP A 172 26.04 28.48 -20.45
CA TRP A 172 25.15 28.71 -21.59
C TRP A 172 23.85 29.40 -21.14
N SER A 173 23.37 30.21 -22.07
CA SER A 173 22.43 31.33 -21.99
C SER A 173 20.97 30.98 -21.73
#